data_AF-A0A0F3GRX2-F1
#
_entry.id   AF-A0A0F3GRX2-F1
#
_cell.length_a   1.000
_cell.length_b   1.000
_cell.length_c   1.000
_cell.angle_alpha   90.00
_cell.angle_beta   90.00
_cell.angle_gamma   90.00
#
_symmetry.space_group_name_H-M   'P 1'
#
loop_
_entity.id
_entity.type
_entity.pdbx_description
1 polymer ?
#
loop_
_entity_poly.entity_id
_entity_poly.type
_entity_poly.pdbx_seq_one_letter_code
_entity_poly.pdbx_strand_id
1 'polypeptide(L)'
;MPKLSLAARNKLLGGQILNLLDTNGTFVTDTITAGTIWGSTVGAAQTTALSGAKGSTGCASLTSSGAAAELRYVPALSLKGKRKYDISYWLRVPTTLGVATGVQCLIGTSAGASDITLHRYMPSALDTWERVSHEFIVPADTASVYLTFKNSDVTNTKIAYVDEVSVNISTGSFDEIFEGAVLKIYDGTAPATADAGLNSATANNLLITISNNGVLNAGLHFGDADAGTISKPVWETWKGTAGNSSTATFARLCFPDDPGTNDATAQAQPRVQFTVGTSGTDIILSQTSITSGADTTIQTASITMPGS
;
A
#
# COMPACT_ATOMS: atom_id res chain seq x y z
N MET A 1 -4.51 -12.63 22.85
CA MET A 1 -3.59 -12.13 21.81
C MET A 1 -4.32 -12.09 20.49
N PRO A 2 -4.33 -10.94 19.81
CA PRO A 2 -5.03 -10.79 18.54
C PRO A 2 -4.37 -11.62 17.43
N LYS A 3 -5.17 -12.20 16.55
CA LYS A 3 -4.70 -12.94 15.38
C LYS A 3 -4.85 -12.06 14.14
N LEU A 4 -3.75 -11.79 13.45
CA LEU A 4 -3.77 -11.07 12.17
C LEU A 4 -4.03 -12.02 11.01
N SER A 5 -4.83 -11.59 10.04
CA SER A 5 -4.97 -12.29 8.76
C SER A 5 -3.67 -12.25 7.96
N LEU A 6 -3.50 -13.16 7.01
CA LEU A 6 -2.34 -13.12 6.13
C LEU A 6 -2.30 -11.82 5.31
N ALA A 7 -3.46 -11.34 4.84
CA ALA A 7 -3.59 -10.04 4.16
C ALA A 7 -3.13 -8.87 5.05
N ALA A 8 -3.55 -8.84 6.32
CA ALA A 8 -3.15 -7.79 7.26
C ALA A 8 -1.63 -7.80 7.52
N ARG A 9 -1.04 -8.99 7.73
CA ARG A 9 0.42 -9.13 7.90
C ARG A 9 1.18 -8.68 6.66
N ASN A 10 0.73 -9.06 5.47
CA ASN A 10 1.39 -8.66 4.23
C ASN A 10 1.33 -7.14 4.03
N LYS A 11 0.22 -6.49 4.37
CA LYS A 11 0.10 -5.03 4.28
C LYS A 11 0.94 -4.31 5.33
N LEU A 12 1.05 -4.86 6.54
CA LEU A 12 1.89 -4.32 7.62
C LEU A 12 3.40 -4.48 7.34
N LEU A 13 3.79 -5.62 6.75
CA LEU A 13 5.20 -6.00 6.54
C LEU A 13 5.69 -5.76 5.11
N GLY A 14 4.85 -5.23 4.22
CA GLY A 14 5.22 -4.92 2.83
C GLY A 14 5.40 -6.15 1.95
N GLY A 15 4.76 -7.27 2.30
CA GLY A 15 4.92 -8.58 1.64
C GLY A 15 4.26 -8.70 0.26
N GLN A 16 3.42 -7.74 -0.15
CA GLN A 16 2.88 -7.70 -1.51
C GLN A 16 3.66 -6.70 -2.36
N ILE A 17 4.50 -7.24 -3.25
CA ILE A 17 5.00 -6.54 -4.44
C ILE A 17 3.81 -6.38 -5.39
N LEU A 18 2.90 -5.47 -5.07
CA LEU A 18 1.86 -5.06 -5.99
C LEU A 18 2.50 -3.98 -6.85
N ASN A 19 3.08 -4.36 -7.99
CA ASN A 19 3.57 -3.38 -8.96
C ASN A 19 2.36 -2.57 -9.43
N LEU A 20 2.30 -1.31 -9.02
CA LEU A 20 1.22 -0.37 -9.29
C LEU A 20 1.31 0.25 -10.69
N LEU A 21 2.35 -0.09 -11.46
CA LEU A 21 2.34 0.16 -12.89
C LEU A 21 1.34 -0.79 -13.54
N ASP A 22 0.29 -0.23 -14.14
CA ASP A 22 -0.80 -0.99 -14.76
C ASP A 22 -0.33 -1.89 -15.91
N THR A 23 0.75 -1.52 -16.61
CA THR A 23 1.38 -2.31 -17.69
C THR A 23 2.77 -1.77 -18.08
N ASN A 24 3.59 -2.64 -18.68
CA ASN A 24 4.80 -2.30 -19.47
C ASN A 24 6.00 -1.65 -18.73
N GLY A 25 6.23 -1.98 -17.46
CA GLY A 25 7.47 -1.61 -16.75
C GLY A 25 8.74 -2.32 -17.27
N THR A 26 8.57 -3.43 -18.00
CA THR A 26 9.62 -4.25 -18.62
C THR A 26 9.83 -3.94 -20.11
N PHE A 27 9.14 -2.92 -20.64
CA PHE A 27 9.31 -2.41 -22.00
C PHE A 27 9.19 -3.46 -23.13
N VAL A 28 8.25 -4.40 -23.01
CA VAL A 28 8.09 -5.57 -23.89
C VAL A 28 7.39 -5.23 -25.21
N THR A 29 6.44 -4.29 -25.21
CA THR A 29 5.46 -4.14 -26.31
C THR A 29 5.37 -2.77 -26.95
N ASP A 30 5.98 -1.72 -26.37
CA ASP A 30 5.75 -0.35 -26.87
C ASP A 30 6.93 0.20 -27.68
N THR A 31 6.60 0.71 -28.86
CA THR A 31 7.36 1.79 -29.51
C THR A 31 6.93 3.10 -28.84
N ILE A 32 7.82 3.77 -28.09
CA ILE A 32 7.57 5.03 -27.39
C ILE A 32 7.19 6.05 -28.43
N THR A 33 5.90 6.29 -28.51
CA THR A 33 5.27 7.31 -29.35
C THR A 33 4.42 8.17 -28.42
N ALA A 34 4.23 9.45 -28.74
CA ALA A 34 3.34 10.30 -27.97
C ALA A 34 1.95 9.65 -27.87
N GLY A 35 1.45 9.42 -26.65
CA GLY A 35 0.17 8.75 -26.39
C GLY A 35 0.25 7.25 -26.05
N THR A 36 1.45 6.66 -25.99
CA THR A 36 1.67 5.29 -25.44
C THR A 36 1.90 5.32 -23.92
N ILE A 37 1.93 4.16 -23.25
CA ILE A 37 2.06 4.06 -21.77
C ILE A 37 3.31 4.79 -21.27
N TRP A 38 4.39 4.72 -22.05
CA TRP A 38 5.61 5.50 -21.84
C TRP A 38 5.81 6.48 -23.00
N GLY A 39 5.80 7.78 -22.71
CA GLY A 39 5.89 8.84 -23.71
C GLY A 39 7.18 9.67 -23.60
N SER A 40 7.71 10.11 -24.73
CA SER A 40 8.76 11.14 -24.78
C SER A 40 8.14 12.53 -24.85
N THR A 41 8.63 13.48 -24.05
CA THR A 41 8.10 14.86 -24.01
C THR A 41 9.12 15.92 -24.41
N VAL A 42 10.42 15.67 -24.19
CA VAL A 42 11.53 16.57 -24.53
C VAL A 42 12.73 15.73 -24.96
N GLY A 43 13.38 16.09 -26.08
CA GLY A 43 14.52 15.34 -26.62
C GLY A 43 14.14 13.98 -27.26
N ALA A 44 15.15 13.23 -27.70
CA ALA A 44 14.97 11.92 -28.32
C ALA A 44 14.96 10.78 -27.28
N ALA A 45 14.04 10.82 -26.30
CA ALA A 45 13.72 9.60 -25.56
C ALA A 45 12.96 8.66 -26.51
N GLN A 46 13.46 7.44 -26.68
CA GLN A 46 12.87 6.40 -27.53
C GLN A 46 12.91 5.08 -26.76
N THR A 47 11.92 4.20 -26.96
CA THR A 47 12.15 2.80 -26.59
C THR A 47 13.02 2.28 -27.69
N THR A 48 14.21 1.85 -27.30
CA THR A 48 15.00 1.04 -28.19
C THR A 48 14.87 -0.36 -27.61
N ALA A 49 14.17 -1.26 -28.32
CA ALA A 49 14.23 -2.68 -28.02
C ALA A 49 15.69 -3.11 -28.21
N LEU A 50 16.49 -3.04 -27.15
CA LEU A 50 17.89 -3.40 -27.17
C LEU A 50 18.03 -4.87 -26.81
N SER A 51 18.78 -5.60 -27.62
CA SER A 51 19.44 -6.83 -27.19
C SER A 51 20.40 -6.44 -26.05
N GLY A 52 20.00 -6.69 -24.80
CA GLY A 52 20.76 -6.29 -23.60
C GLY A 52 19.94 -5.78 -22.42
N ALA A 53 18.60 -5.78 -22.52
CA ALA A 53 17.69 -5.60 -21.39
C ALA A 53 18.00 -6.58 -20.25
N LYS A 54 17.82 -6.15 -18.99
CA LYS A 54 18.05 -7.00 -17.81
C LYS A 54 17.14 -8.23 -17.84
N GLY A 55 15.90 -8.05 -18.29
CA GLY A 55 14.88 -9.10 -18.44
C GLY A 55 14.78 -9.73 -19.84
N SER A 56 15.80 -9.58 -20.70
CA SER A 56 15.87 -10.16 -22.06
C SER A 56 14.79 -9.73 -23.08
N THR A 57 13.90 -8.79 -22.73
CA THR A 57 12.71 -8.48 -23.55
C THR A 57 12.69 -7.06 -24.16
N GLY A 58 13.20 -6.04 -23.46
CA GLY A 58 13.31 -4.66 -23.96
C GLY A 58 13.75 -3.69 -22.86
N CYS A 59 14.19 -2.47 -23.20
CA CYS A 59 14.47 -1.42 -22.22
C CYS A 59 14.17 -0.03 -22.83
N ALA A 60 14.01 0.99 -22.00
CA ALA A 60 13.88 2.36 -22.48
C ALA A 60 15.24 3.05 -22.59
N SER A 61 15.43 3.88 -23.63
CA SER A 61 16.64 4.66 -23.83
C SER A 61 16.36 6.16 -23.75
N LEU A 62 17.16 6.85 -22.96
CA LEU A 62 17.13 8.30 -22.77
C LEU A 62 18.35 8.91 -23.47
N THR A 63 18.21 9.19 -24.78
CA THR A 63 19.29 9.71 -25.61
C THR A 63 19.17 11.22 -25.77
N SER A 64 20.17 11.95 -25.29
CA SER A 64 20.24 13.40 -25.48
C SER A 64 20.65 13.78 -26.90
N SER A 65 19.99 14.78 -27.47
CA SER A 65 20.21 15.27 -28.84
C SER A 65 20.20 16.80 -28.88
N GLY A 66 21.12 17.43 -28.14
CA GLY A 66 21.15 18.89 -27.97
C GLY A 66 20.15 19.42 -26.94
N ALA A 67 19.40 18.52 -26.30
CA ALA A 67 18.46 18.78 -25.21
C ALA A 67 18.39 17.54 -24.30
N ALA A 68 17.94 17.75 -23.06
CA ALA A 68 17.67 16.67 -22.12
C ALA A 68 16.62 15.72 -22.70
N ALA A 69 16.73 14.43 -22.37
CA ALA A 69 15.78 13.40 -22.78
C ALA A 69 14.89 13.02 -21.62
N GLU A 70 13.58 13.02 -21.83
CA GLU A 70 12.59 12.67 -20.80
C GLU A 70 11.69 11.52 -21.24
N LEU A 71 11.57 10.54 -20.35
CA LEU A 71 10.69 9.39 -20.47
C LEU A 71 9.63 9.47 -19.38
N ARG A 72 8.37 9.59 -19.77
CA ARG A 72 7.25 9.77 -18.85
C ARG A 72 6.32 8.57 -18.87
N TYR A 73 5.92 8.11 -17.70
CA TYR A 73 4.76 7.23 -17.59
C TYR A 73 3.50 8.09 -17.76
N VAL A 74 2.77 7.85 -18.86
CA VAL A 74 1.66 8.70 -19.34
C VAL A 74 0.39 8.56 -18.50
N PRO A 75 0.00 7.35 -18.03
CA PRO A 75 -1.04 7.26 -17.02
C PRO A 75 -0.56 7.95 -15.74
N ALA A 76 -1.39 8.78 -15.13
CA ALA A 76 -1.12 9.17 -13.75
C ALA A 76 -1.32 7.94 -12.85
N LEU A 77 -0.37 7.67 -11.98
CA LEU A 77 -0.51 6.63 -10.96
C LEU A 77 -1.57 7.07 -9.95
N SER A 78 -2.58 6.22 -9.74
CA SER A 78 -3.61 6.43 -8.73
C SER A 78 -3.10 6.02 -7.35
N LEU A 79 -2.18 6.82 -6.81
CA LEU A 79 -1.62 6.62 -5.47
C LEU A 79 -2.46 7.34 -4.42
N LYS A 80 -2.46 6.81 -3.19
CA LYS A 80 -3.16 7.41 -2.06
C LYS A 80 -2.22 8.35 -1.31
N GLY A 81 -2.73 9.54 -0.98
CA GLY A 81 -2.02 10.48 -0.11
C GLY A 81 -1.71 9.88 1.26
N LYS A 82 -0.68 10.44 1.91
CA LYS A 82 -0.10 10.01 3.19
C LYS A 82 0.56 8.62 3.18
N ARG A 83 0.49 7.88 2.09
CA ARG A 83 1.12 6.56 2.00
C ARG A 83 2.56 6.62 1.50
N LYS A 84 3.36 5.69 2.01
CA LYS A 84 4.73 5.44 1.58
C LYS A 84 4.74 4.46 0.41
N TYR A 85 5.58 4.73 -0.58
CA TYR A 85 5.77 3.91 -1.76
C TYR A 85 7.27 3.71 -1.98
N ASP A 86 7.64 2.59 -2.60
CA ASP A 86 8.98 2.33 -3.11
C ASP A 86 8.91 2.29 -4.64
N ILE A 87 9.82 3.00 -5.30
CA ILE A 87 10.07 2.85 -6.72
C ILE A 87 11.38 2.09 -6.89
N SER A 88 11.38 1.04 -7.71
CA SER A 88 12.60 0.33 -8.07
C SER A 88 12.71 0.14 -9.59
N TYR A 89 13.91 0.26 -10.11
CA TYR A 89 14.22 0.14 -11.53
C TYR A 89 15.68 -0.27 -11.73
N TRP A 90 16.01 -0.82 -12.90
CA TRP A 90 17.38 -1.05 -13.32
C TRP A 90 17.87 0.12 -14.16
N LEU A 91 19.12 0.52 -13.94
CA LEU A 91 19.77 1.62 -14.64
C LEU A 91 21.10 1.16 -15.22
N ARG A 92 21.42 1.60 -16.44
CA ARG A 92 22.73 1.45 -17.07
C ARG A 92 23.12 2.74 -17.79
N VAL A 93 24.36 3.16 -17.66
CA VAL A 93 24.89 4.43 -18.21
C VAL A 93 26.26 4.14 -18.86
N PRO A 94 26.30 3.73 -20.14
CA PRO A 94 27.50 3.17 -20.79
C PRO A 94 28.64 4.17 -21.05
N THR A 95 28.37 5.46 -20.89
CA THR A 95 29.42 6.49 -20.99
C THR A 95 29.18 7.51 -19.91
N THR A 96 30.26 8.04 -19.34
CA THR A 96 30.16 9.13 -18.36
C THR A 96 29.32 10.26 -18.94
N LEU A 97 28.27 10.64 -18.21
CA LEU A 97 27.47 11.81 -18.51
C LEU A 97 28.31 13.06 -18.19
N GLY A 98 28.30 14.04 -19.08
CA GLY A 98 29.09 15.27 -18.97
C GLY A 98 28.49 16.33 -18.04
N VAL A 99 27.37 16.02 -17.37
CA VAL A 99 26.64 16.96 -16.50
C VAL A 99 26.59 16.48 -15.05
N ALA A 100 26.64 17.43 -14.11
CA ALA A 100 26.65 17.17 -12.68
C ALA A 100 25.34 16.55 -12.14
N THR A 101 24.25 16.57 -12.90
CA THR A 101 22.92 16.14 -12.46
C THR A 101 22.52 14.73 -12.90
N GLY A 102 23.26 14.11 -13.82
CA GLY A 102 23.11 12.71 -14.23
C GLY A 102 21.71 12.30 -14.71
N VAL A 103 21.33 11.06 -14.36
CA VAL A 103 20.00 10.50 -14.61
C VAL A 103 19.12 10.77 -13.41
N GLN A 104 17.90 11.23 -13.63
CA GLN A 104 16.95 11.58 -12.59
C GLN A 104 15.69 10.76 -12.67
N CYS A 105 15.14 10.41 -11.52
CA CYS A 105 13.78 9.93 -11.36
C CYS A 105 12.98 11.03 -10.66
N LEU A 106 12.05 11.64 -11.39
CA LEU A 106 11.18 12.71 -10.93
C LEU A 106 9.81 12.13 -10.60
N ILE A 107 9.31 12.43 -9.41
CA ILE A 107 7.98 12.06 -8.96
C ILE A 107 7.26 13.34 -8.55
N GLY A 108 6.09 13.59 -9.12
CA GLY A 108 5.37 14.84 -8.92
C GLY A 108 3.87 14.76 -9.06
N THR A 109 3.17 15.82 -8.64
CA THR A 109 1.71 15.97 -8.78
C THR A 109 1.30 16.40 -10.20
N SER A 110 2.27 16.80 -11.01
CA SER A 110 2.10 17.14 -12.42
C SER A 110 3.20 16.53 -13.27
N ALA A 111 2.94 16.45 -14.57
CA ALA A 111 3.78 15.73 -15.49
C ALA A 111 5.17 16.39 -15.64
N GLY A 112 6.24 15.65 -15.30
CA GLY A 112 7.62 16.14 -15.32
C GLY A 112 8.03 16.96 -14.08
N ALA A 113 7.15 17.11 -13.10
CA ALA A 113 7.46 17.76 -11.83
C ALA A 113 8.20 16.80 -10.88
N SER A 114 8.85 17.38 -9.87
CA SER A 114 9.55 16.65 -8.79
C SER A 114 9.17 17.18 -7.40
N ASP A 115 7.97 17.73 -7.29
CA ASP A 115 7.41 18.33 -6.08
C ASP A 115 7.09 17.29 -4.99
N ILE A 116 7.02 15.99 -5.34
CA ILE A 116 6.92 14.91 -4.36
C ILE A 116 8.32 14.40 -4.00
N THR A 117 9.10 13.99 -5.01
CA THR A 117 10.51 13.65 -4.80
C THR A 117 11.32 13.82 -6.08
N LEU A 118 12.61 14.09 -5.89
CA LEU A 118 13.62 14.09 -6.94
C LEU A 118 14.72 13.14 -6.51
N HIS A 119 14.87 12.02 -7.21
CA HIS A 119 16.06 11.21 -7.07
C HIS A 119 17.05 11.50 -8.18
N ARG A 120 18.31 11.75 -7.81
CA ARG A 120 19.40 11.96 -8.74
C ARG A 120 20.39 10.83 -8.60
N TYR A 121 20.60 10.12 -9.69
CA TYR A 121 21.64 9.12 -9.78
C TYR A 121 22.81 9.71 -10.56
N MET A 122 23.98 9.77 -9.93
CA MET A 122 25.21 10.36 -10.47
C MET A 122 26.27 9.27 -10.68
N PRO A 123 26.27 8.57 -11.82
CA PRO A 123 27.34 7.63 -12.07
C PRO A 123 28.53 8.30 -12.74
N SER A 124 29.73 8.07 -12.18
CA SER A 124 30.83 7.65 -13.05
C SER A 124 30.36 6.43 -13.84
N ALA A 125 30.62 6.34 -15.15
CA ALA A 125 30.07 5.34 -16.07
C ALA A 125 29.60 4.01 -15.42
N LEU A 126 28.32 3.65 -15.61
CA LEU A 126 27.76 2.35 -15.25
C LEU A 126 27.65 1.48 -16.50
N ASP A 127 28.71 0.75 -16.80
CA ASP A 127 28.70 -0.15 -17.96
C ASP A 127 27.84 -1.40 -17.73
N THR A 128 27.48 -1.68 -16.47
CA THR A 128 26.61 -2.77 -16.04
C THR A 128 25.29 -2.26 -15.48
N TRP A 129 24.24 -3.11 -15.55
CA TRP A 129 22.95 -2.82 -14.94
C TRP A 129 23.04 -2.84 -13.41
N GLU A 130 22.58 -1.76 -12.78
CA GLU A 130 22.46 -1.63 -11.34
C GLU A 130 20.99 -1.42 -10.96
N ARG A 131 20.54 -2.08 -9.88
CA ARG A 131 19.20 -1.87 -9.34
C ARG A 131 19.20 -0.67 -8.42
N VAL A 132 18.29 0.25 -8.67
CA VAL A 132 18.10 1.49 -7.93
C VAL A 132 16.72 1.43 -7.27
N SER A 133 16.62 1.81 -6.00
CA SER A 133 15.38 1.78 -5.22
C SER A 133 15.27 3.02 -4.34
N HIS A 134 14.09 3.65 -4.34
CA HIS A 134 13.82 4.83 -3.51
C HIS A 134 12.44 4.81 -2.92
N GLU A 135 12.38 5.26 -1.67
CA GLU A 135 11.12 5.45 -0.98
C GLU A 135 10.66 6.90 -1.09
N PHE A 136 9.34 7.10 -1.21
CA PHE A 136 8.71 8.41 -1.20
C PHE A 136 7.35 8.35 -0.52
N ILE A 137 6.90 9.49 0.01
CA ILE A 137 5.58 9.63 0.63
C ILE A 137 4.75 10.56 -0.25
N VAL A 138 3.54 10.14 -0.61
CA VAL A 138 2.64 10.98 -1.39
C VAL A 138 1.99 12.01 -0.46
N PRO A 139 2.00 13.31 -0.78
CA PRO A 139 1.36 14.34 0.04
C PRO A 139 -0.13 14.08 0.26
N ALA A 140 -0.70 14.70 1.30
CA ALA A 140 -2.14 14.67 1.51
C ALA A 140 -2.89 15.20 0.27
N ASP A 141 -4.10 14.68 0.04
CA ASP A 141 -5.00 15.11 -1.04
C ASP A 141 -4.47 14.95 -2.48
N THR A 142 -3.36 14.22 -2.66
CA THR A 142 -2.83 13.87 -3.99
C THR A 142 -3.44 12.54 -4.44
N ALA A 143 -4.19 12.56 -5.55
CA ALA A 143 -4.80 11.39 -6.16
C ALA A 143 -4.10 10.91 -7.45
N SER A 144 -3.25 11.76 -8.02
CA SER A 144 -2.57 11.53 -9.30
C SER A 144 -1.09 11.82 -9.13
N VAL A 145 -0.25 10.81 -9.37
CA VAL A 145 1.21 10.93 -9.29
C VAL A 145 1.83 10.61 -10.64
N TYR A 146 2.75 11.46 -11.08
CA TYR A 146 3.44 11.31 -12.35
C TYR A 146 4.88 10.85 -12.11
N LEU A 147 5.30 9.86 -12.90
CA LEU A 147 6.66 9.33 -12.91
C LEU A 147 7.38 9.76 -14.19
N THR A 148 8.56 10.35 -14.06
CA THR A 148 9.40 10.73 -15.20
C THR A 148 10.86 10.33 -14.94
N PHE A 149 11.48 9.68 -15.90
CA PHE A 149 12.93 9.52 -15.96
C PHE A 149 13.52 10.60 -16.87
N LYS A 150 14.66 11.16 -16.48
CA LYS A 150 15.31 12.23 -17.24
C LYS A 150 16.80 11.99 -17.32
N ASN A 151 17.32 11.97 -18.54
CA ASN A 151 18.75 12.20 -18.76
C ASN A 151 18.94 13.72 -18.89
N SER A 152 19.59 14.33 -17.88
CA SER A 152 19.78 15.79 -17.84
C SER A 152 20.92 16.27 -18.74
N ASP A 153 21.69 15.35 -19.35
CA ASP A 153 22.74 15.73 -20.28
C ASP A 153 22.13 16.32 -21.55
N VAL A 154 22.69 17.43 -22.02
CA VAL A 154 22.30 18.09 -23.28
C VAL A 154 23.30 17.82 -24.39
N THR A 155 24.46 17.24 -24.06
CA THR A 155 25.49 16.85 -25.01
C THR A 155 24.93 15.79 -25.94
N ASN A 156 25.11 15.96 -27.25
CA ASN A 156 24.61 15.00 -28.21
C ASN A 156 25.20 13.60 -27.93
N THR A 157 24.43 12.54 -28.18
CA THR A 157 24.83 11.12 -28.11
C THR A 157 25.07 10.53 -26.71
N LYS A 158 24.71 11.24 -25.63
CA LYS A 158 24.76 10.67 -24.28
C LYS A 158 23.50 9.86 -24.01
N ILE A 159 23.67 8.66 -23.48
CA ILE A 159 22.58 7.67 -23.37
C ILE A 159 22.55 7.11 -21.95
N ALA A 160 21.34 6.96 -21.42
CA ALA A 160 21.04 6.15 -20.26
C ALA A 160 19.94 5.14 -20.61
N TYR A 161 19.97 3.97 -19.96
CA TYR A 161 18.97 2.92 -20.12
C TYR A 161 18.24 2.64 -18.82
N VAL A 162 16.93 2.48 -18.91
CA VAL A 162 16.06 2.13 -17.78
C VAL A 162 15.29 0.87 -18.12
N ASP A 163 15.17 -0.05 -17.15
CA ASP A 163 14.47 -1.33 -17.31
C ASP A 163 13.79 -1.77 -16.00
N GLU A 164 12.85 -2.70 -16.10
CA GLU A 164 12.01 -3.28 -15.03
C GLU A 164 11.56 -2.27 -13.98
N VAL A 165 10.91 -1.19 -14.43
CA VAL A 165 10.37 -0.19 -13.51
C VAL A 165 9.21 -0.81 -12.73
N SER A 166 9.20 -0.58 -11.43
CA SER A 166 8.12 -0.98 -10.55
C SER A 166 7.88 0.07 -9.47
N VAL A 167 6.61 0.31 -9.15
CA VAL A 167 6.20 1.13 -8.01
C VAL A 167 5.40 0.24 -7.09
N ASN A 168 5.85 0.10 -5.85
CA ASN A 168 5.24 -0.78 -4.85
C ASN A 168 4.75 0.05 -3.67
N ILE A 169 3.70 -0.41 -3.01
CA ILE A 169 3.33 0.16 -1.71
C ILE A 169 4.38 -0.27 -0.68
N SER A 170 4.98 0.70 0.00
CA SER A 170 5.79 0.42 1.19
C SER A 170 4.82 0.27 2.36
N THR A 171 4.97 -0.77 3.18
CA THR A 171 4.28 -1.04 4.45
C THR A 171 3.26 0.01 4.91
N GLY A 172 1.98 -0.35 5.04
CA GLY A 172 0.98 0.57 5.62
C GLY A 172 1.07 0.62 7.15
N SER A 173 0.75 1.76 7.75
CA SER A 173 0.51 1.83 9.19
C SER A 173 -0.75 1.02 9.55
N PHE A 174 -0.89 0.61 10.82
CA PHE A 174 -2.09 -0.14 11.24
C PHE A 174 -3.37 0.68 11.00
N ASP A 175 -3.33 1.97 11.32
CA ASP A 175 -4.46 2.89 11.13
C ASP A 175 -4.82 3.03 9.64
N GLU A 176 -3.83 3.13 8.75
CA GLU A 176 -4.05 3.20 7.29
C GLU A 176 -4.64 1.91 6.70
N ILE A 177 -4.24 0.75 7.22
CA ILE A 177 -4.71 -0.55 6.73
C ILE A 177 -6.17 -0.77 7.11
N PHE A 178 -6.59 -0.25 8.26
CA PHE A 178 -7.93 -0.41 8.81
C PHE A 178 -8.76 0.89 8.80
N GLU A 179 -8.35 1.88 8.01
CA GLU A 179 -9.11 3.12 7.81
C GLU A 179 -10.50 2.79 7.23
N GLY A 180 -11.57 3.09 7.97
CA GLY A 180 -12.93 2.72 7.56
C GLY A 180 -13.39 1.34 8.07
N ALA A 181 -12.56 0.59 8.78
CA ALA A 181 -12.92 -0.70 9.36
C ALA A 181 -13.90 -0.55 10.53
N VAL A 182 -14.66 -1.62 10.76
CA VAL A 182 -15.60 -1.78 11.88
C VAL A 182 -15.22 -3.00 12.69
N LEU A 183 -15.67 -3.03 13.94
CA LEU A 183 -15.45 -4.17 14.83
C LEU A 183 -16.74 -4.98 14.93
N LYS A 184 -16.74 -6.19 14.40
CA LYS A 184 -17.87 -7.13 14.44
C LYS A 184 -17.68 -8.10 15.61
N ILE A 185 -18.65 -8.16 16.54
CA ILE A 185 -18.62 -9.02 17.73
C ILE A 185 -19.52 -10.23 17.51
N TYR A 186 -19.01 -11.41 17.84
CA TYR A 186 -19.66 -12.70 17.61
C TYR A 186 -19.79 -13.50 18.90
N ASP A 187 -20.74 -14.43 18.92
CA ASP A 187 -20.80 -15.52 19.89
C ASP A 187 -20.07 -16.78 19.41
N GLY A 188 -20.13 -17.84 20.22
CA GLY A 188 -19.70 -19.17 19.82
C GLY A 188 -18.19 -19.36 19.79
N THR A 189 -17.72 -20.38 19.06
CA THR A 189 -16.28 -20.71 19.05
C THR A 189 -15.54 -19.81 18.06
N ALA A 190 -14.52 -19.12 18.56
CA ALA A 190 -13.65 -18.28 17.76
C ALA A 190 -12.87 -19.14 16.74
N PRO A 191 -12.85 -18.76 15.45
CA PRO A 191 -12.07 -19.49 14.45
C PRO A 191 -10.57 -19.56 14.79
N ALA A 192 -9.90 -20.60 14.28
CA ALA A 192 -8.49 -20.83 14.54
C ALA A 192 -7.59 -19.69 14.02
N THR A 193 -7.97 -19.05 12.91
CA THR A 193 -7.27 -17.92 12.30
C THR A 193 -8.25 -16.82 11.89
N ALA A 194 -7.76 -15.60 11.70
CA ALA A 194 -8.57 -14.49 11.20
C ALA A 194 -8.98 -14.68 9.72
N ASP A 195 -8.23 -15.47 8.95
CA ASP A 195 -8.55 -15.81 7.55
C ASP A 195 -9.71 -16.81 7.45
N ALA A 196 -9.95 -17.62 8.49
CA ALA A 196 -10.97 -18.64 8.47
C ALA A 196 -12.38 -18.02 8.36
N GLY A 197 -13.21 -18.70 7.56
CA GLY A 197 -14.59 -18.31 7.33
C GLY A 197 -15.40 -18.34 8.63
N LEU A 198 -16.26 -17.34 8.78
CA LEU A 198 -17.32 -17.30 9.78
C LEU A 198 -18.46 -18.22 9.33
N ASN A 199 -19.26 -18.68 10.29
CA ASN A 199 -20.44 -19.52 10.08
C ASN A 199 -20.16 -20.87 9.38
N SER A 200 -18.91 -21.35 9.36
CA SER A 200 -18.62 -22.74 9.01
C SER A 200 -19.33 -23.64 10.04
N ALA A 201 -20.49 -24.19 9.65
CA ALA A 201 -21.38 -25.03 10.46
C ALA A 201 -22.09 -24.36 11.67
N THR A 202 -22.66 -23.15 11.54
CA THR A 202 -23.48 -22.50 12.62
C THR A 202 -22.75 -22.22 13.94
N ALA A 203 -21.42 -22.23 13.94
CA ALA A 203 -20.61 -22.16 15.16
C ALA A 203 -20.50 -20.77 15.79
N ASN A 204 -20.88 -19.72 15.07
CA ASN A 204 -20.83 -18.33 15.52
C ASN A 204 -21.89 -17.50 14.79
N ASN A 205 -22.41 -16.47 15.46
CA ASN A 205 -23.41 -15.54 14.98
C ASN A 205 -22.97 -14.12 15.28
N LEU A 206 -23.24 -13.20 14.36
CA LEU A 206 -22.97 -11.78 14.57
C LEU A 206 -23.96 -11.22 15.62
N LEU A 207 -23.42 -10.64 16.69
CA LEU A 207 -24.20 -9.99 17.74
C LEU A 207 -24.31 -8.49 17.51
N ILE A 208 -23.17 -7.83 17.31
CA ILE A 208 -23.05 -6.37 17.25
C ILE A 208 -22.03 -5.98 16.18
N THR A 209 -22.31 -4.91 15.44
CA THR A 209 -21.29 -4.18 14.67
C THR A 209 -21.01 -2.86 15.39
N ILE A 210 -19.77 -2.67 15.82
CA ILE A 210 -19.28 -1.48 16.49
C ILE A 210 -18.62 -0.56 15.47
N SER A 211 -19.01 0.71 15.50
CA SER A 211 -18.46 1.77 14.68
C SER A 211 -18.30 3.06 15.49
N ASN A 212 -17.71 4.10 14.89
CA ASN A 212 -17.58 5.39 15.57
C ASN A 212 -18.97 6.01 15.76
N ASN A 213 -19.33 6.29 17.02
CA ASN A 213 -20.64 6.76 17.46
C ASN A 213 -21.82 5.87 17.04
N GLY A 214 -21.57 4.62 16.62
CA GLY A 214 -22.61 3.72 16.10
C GLY A 214 -23.15 4.11 14.72
N VAL A 215 -22.48 5.01 14.01
CA VAL A 215 -22.85 5.40 12.65
C VAL A 215 -22.32 4.35 11.67
N LEU A 216 -23.21 3.75 10.88
CA LEU A 216 -22.83 2.81 9.82
C LEU A 216 -21.86 3.51 8.84
N ASN A 217 -20.74 2.85 8.56
CA ASN A 217 -19.62 3.35 7.72
C ASN A 217 -18.75 4.46 8.32
N ALA A 218 -18.97 4.86 9.57
CA ALA A 218 -17.98 5.66 10.30
C ALA A 218 -16.91 4.70 10.88
N GLY A 219 -15.79 4.60 10.18
CA GLY A 219 -14.67 3.75 10.57
C GLY A 219 -14.14 4.05 11.97
N LEU A 220 -13.49 3.05 12.56
CA LEU A 220 -12.77 3.20 13.82
C LEU A 220 -11.36 3.75 13.54
N HIS A 221 -10.91 4.71 14.36
CA HIS A 221 -9.52 5.18 14.32
C HIS A 221 -8.70 4.56 15.43
N PHE A 222 -7.41 4.40 15.22
CA PHE A 222 -6.49 3.86 16.22
C PHE A 222 -5.56 4.97 16.73
N GLY A 223 -5.25 4.92 18.03
CA GLY A 223 -4.26 5.83 18.61
C GLY A 223 -2.84 5.48 18.16
N ASP A 224 -1.90 6.36 18.49
CA ASP A 224 -0.48 6.09 18.27
C ASP A 224 -0.04 4.82 19.03
N ALA A 225 0.91 4.10 18.44
CA ALA A 225 1.51 2.95 19.11
C ALA A 225 2.40 3.41 20.27
N ASP A 226 2.18 2.86 21.46
CA ASP A 226 3.00 3.09 22.65
C ASP A 226 3.33 1.77 23.33
N ALA A 227 4.60 1.56 23.67
CA ALA A 227 5.11 0.32 24.27
C ALA A 227 4.62 -0.98 23.58
N GLY A 228 4.53 -0.99 22.25
CA GLY A 228 4.07 -2.15 21.47
C GLY A 228 2.54 -2.38 21.49
N THR A 229 1.79 -1.43 22.02
CA THR A 229 0.32 -1.47 22.08
C THR A 229 -0.30 -0.32 21.30
N ILE A 230 -1.30 -0.64 20.48
CA ILE A 230 -2.15 0.33 19.80
C ILE A 230 -3.51 0.31 20.51
N SER A 231 -3.95 1.46 21.00
CA SER A 231 -5.18 1.56 21.80
C SER A 231 -6.29 2.32 21.08
N LYS A 232 -7.54 2.05 21.45
CA LYS A 232 -8.67 2.91 21.12
C LYS A 232 -8.36 4.36 21.55
N PRO A 233 -8.55 5.36 20.68
CA PRO A 233 -8.37 6.75 21.06
C PRO A 233 -9.41 7.18 22.11
N VAL A 234 -8.98 8.03 23.04
CA VAL A 234 -9.84 8.54 24.12
C VAL A 234 -10.96 9.46 23.62
N TRP A 235 -10.79 10.05 22.42
CA TRP A 235 -11.72 11.00 21.82
C TRP A 235 -12.82 10.33 20.97
N GLU A 236 -12.76 9.03 20.72
CA GLU A 236 -13.83 8.31 20.02
C GLU A 236 -14.73 7.54 20.98
N THR A 237 -16.03 7.50 20.64
CA THR A 237 -16.97 6.59 21.29
C THR A 237 -17.27 5.44 20.35
N TRP A 238 -16.70 4.27 20.64
CA TRP A 238 -16.95 3.05 19.88
C TRP A 238 -18.21 2.38 20.43
N LYS A 239 -19.27 2.34 19.63
CA LYS A 239 -20.53 1.74 20.05
C LYS A 239 -21.28 1.08 18.91
N GLY A 240 -22.29 0.28 19.26
CA GLY A 240 -23.21 -0.33 18.32
C GLY A 240 -24.42 -0.91 19.04
N THR A 241 -25.51 -1.08 18.30
CA THR A 241 -26.73 -1.70 18.80
C THR A 241 -26.72 -3.19 18.46
N ALA A 242 -27.05 -4.04 19.44
CA ALA A 242 -27.07 -5.48 19.24
C ALA A 242 -28.25 -5.90 18.34
N GLY A 243 -27.95 -6.68 17.29
CA GLY A 243 -28.97 -7.32 16.47
C GLY A 243 -29.52 -8.58 17.14
N ASN A 244 -28.67 -9.32 17.86
CA ASN A 244 -29.00 -10.62 18.46
C ASN A 244 -28.58 -10.67 19.94
N SER A 245 -29.29 -11.50 20.73
CA SER A 245 -28.93 -11.78 22.13
C SER A 245 -28.08 -13.04 22.23
N SER A 246 -26.92 -12.96 22.88
CA SER A 246 -26.06 -14.12 23.17
C SER A 246 -24.90 -13.71 24.08
N THR A 247 -23.95 -14.60 24.34
CA THR A 247 -22.70 -14.27 25.03
C THR A 247 -21.60 -13.99 24.00
N ALA A 248 -21.04 -12.78 24.03
CA ALA A 248 -19.91 -12.40 23.19
C ALA A 248 -18.64 -13.17 23.58
N THR A 249 -17.95 -13.75 22.59
CA THR A 249 -16.76 -14.58 22.81
C THR A 249 -15.54 -14.09 22.03
N PHE A 250 -15.74 -13.53 20.83
CA PHE A 250 -14.67 -12.98 20.01
C PHE A 250 -15.15 -11.82 19.16
N ALA A 251 -14.21 -11.05 18.63
CA ALA A 251 -14.51 -9.97 17.69
C ALA A 251 -13.56 -10.00 16.50
N ARG A 252 -13.96 -9.36 15.40
CA ARG A 252 -13.14 -9.19 14.20
C ARG A 252 -13.18 -7.74 13.76
N LEU A 253 -12.02 -7.11 13.65
CA LEU A 253 -11.84 -5.85 12.93
C LEU A 253 -11.70 -6.19 11.45
N CYS A 254 -12.59 -5.64 10.63
CA CYS A 254 -12.64 -5.84 9.19
C CYS A 254 -13.41 -4.70 8.52
N PHE A 255 -13.39 -4.61 7.20
CA PHE A 255 -14.24 -3.67 6.49
C PHE A 255 -15.74 -4.01 6.65
N PRO A 256 -16.64 -3.02 6.58
CA PRO A 256 -18.08 -3.23 6.70
C PRO A 256 -18.61 -4.30 5.73
N ASP A 257 -18.11 -4.29 4.50
CA ASP A 257 -18.45 -5.16 3.37
C ASP A 257 -17.71 -6.51 3.36
N ASP A 258 -16.87 -6.79 4.36
CA ASP A 258 -16.18 -8.08 4.46
C ASP A 258 -17.22 -9.23 4.47
N PRO A 259 -17.16 -10.17 3.49
CA PRO A 259 -18.14 -11.25 3.34
C PRO A 259 -18.02 -12.32 4.43
N GLY A 260 -16.99 -12.29 5.27
CA GLY A 260 -16.76 -13.27 6.33
C GLY A 260 -16.37 -14.66 5.82
N THR A 261 -16.09 -14.83 4.53
CA THR A 261 -15.67 -16.10 3.92
C THR A 261 -14.20 -16.40 4.18
N ASN A 262 -13.78 -17.65 3.90
CA ASN A 262 -12.37 -18.04 4.02
C ASN A 262 -11.50 -17.25 3.02
N ASP A 263 -10.46 -16.60 3.53
CA ASP A 263 -9.53 -15.75 2.75
C ASP A 263 -8.06 -16.22 2.84
N ALA A 264 -7.81 -17.44 3.30
CA ALA A 264 -6.45 -17.95 3.50
C ALA A 264 -5.62 -18.00 2.20
N THR A 265 -6.28 -18.17 1.05
CA THR A 265 -5.62 -18.24 -0.26
C THR A 265 -5.59 -16.89 -0.98
N ALA A 266 -6.71 -16.17 -1.00
CA ALA A 266 -6.85 -14.93 -1.78
C ALA A 266 -6.19 -13.73 -1.11
N GLN A 267 -6.10 -13.71 0.23
CA GLN A 267 -5.38 -12.69 0.99
C GLN A 267 -5.82 -11.25 0.64
N ALA A 268 -7.11 -11.07 0.34
CA ALA A 268 -7.65 -9.79 -0.09
C ALA A 268 -8.15 -8.94 1.09
N GLN A 269 -8.61 -9.58 2.17
CA GLN A 269 -9.33 -8.97 3.27
C GLN A 269 -8.45 -8.86 4.53
N PRO A 270 -7.93 -7.66 4.86
CA PRO A 270 -7.22 -7.47 6.12
C PRO A 270 -8.21 -7.65 7.28
N ARG A 271 -7.87 -8.53 8.23
CA ARG A 271 -8.69 -8.81 9.42
C ARG A 271 -7.79 -8.91 10.64
N VAL A 272 -8.32 -8.47 11.78
CA VAL A 272 -7.74 -8.79 13.09
C VAL A 272 -8.81 -9.45 13.93
N GLN A 273 -8.50 -10.60 14.52
CA GLN A 273 -9.42 -11.33 15.40
C GLN A 273 -8.98 -11.18 16.86
N PHE A 274 -9.93 -10.83 17.72
CA PHE A 274 -9.73 -10.53 19.12
C PHE A 274 -10.49 -11.51 20.02
N THR A 275 -9.95 -11.75 21.20
CA THR A 275 -10.70 -12.32 22.32
C THR A 275 -11.54 -11.24 23.01
N VAL A 276 -12.75 -11.60 23.42
CA VAL A 276 -13.68 -10.67 24.10
C VAL A 276 -13.98 -11.19 25.51
N GLY A 277 -13.99 -10.28 26.49
CA GLY A 277 -14.24 -10.60 27.89
C GLY A 277 -14.45 -9.34 28.73
N THR A 278 -14.54 -9.51 30.04
CA THR A 278 -14.62 -8.40 31.02
C THR A 278 -13.28 -8.06 31.66
N SER A 279 -12.27 -8.92 31.51
CA SER A 279 -10.89 -8.69 31.96
C SER A 279 -9.93 -9.67 31.28
N GLY A 280 -8.65 -9.31 31.17
CA GLY A 280 -7.60 -10.20 30.65
C GLY A 280 -7.74 -10.60 29.18
N THR A 281 -8.59 -9.92 28.42
CA THR A 281 -8.87 -10.16 26.99
C THR A 281 -8.43 -8.98 26.14
N ASP A 282 -8.34 -9.18 24.82
CA ASP A 282 -7.89 -8.13 23.89
C ASP A 282 -8.93 -6.98 23.80
N ILE A 283 -10.22 -7.31 23.93
CA ILE A 283 -11.33 -6.35 24.01
C ILE A 283 -12.07 -6.53 25.33
N ILE A 284 -12.28 -5.41 26.04
CA ILE A 284 -12.95 -5.39 27.33
C ILE A 284 -14.33 -4.73 27.18
N LEU A 285 -15.37 -5.52 27.45
CA LEU A 285 -16.75 -5.07 27.57
C LEU A 285 -17.13 -4.90 29.03
N SER A 286 -18.12 -4.05 29.30
CA SER A 286 -18.75 -3.96 30.63
C SER A 286 -19.51 -5.24 31.00
N GLN A 287 -20.05 -5.94 30.00
CA GLN A 287 -20.69 -7.25 30.13
C GLN A 287 -20.55 -8.02 28.81
N THR A 288 -20.40 -9.35 28.88
CA THR A 288 -20.38 -10.22 27.70
C THR A 288 -21.76 -10.74 27.31
N SER A 289 -22.74 -10.67 28.22
CA SER A 289 -24.14 -10.95 27.92
C SER A 289 -24.73 -9.80 27.10
N ILE A 290 -24.95 -10.06 25.82
CA ILE A 290 -25.53 -9.11 24.88
C ILE A 290 -27.03 -9.38 24.76
N THR A 291 -27.81 -8.31 24.78
CA THR A 291 -29.26 -8.35 24.58
C THR A 291 -29.61 -7.58 23.31
N SER A 292 -30.37 -8.19 22.41
CA SER A 292 -30.88 -7.56 21.18
C SER A 292 -31.57 -6.22 21.50
N GLY A 293 -31.30 -5.21 20.68
CA GLY A 293 -31.79 -3.84 20.84
C GLY A 293 -31.04 -2.99 21.86
N ALA A 294 -30.14 -3.56 22.66
CA ALA A 294 -29.32 -2.78 23.59
C ALA A 294 -28.08 -2.19 22.90
N ASP A 295 -27.76 -0.94 23.22
CA ASP A 295 -26.49 -0.31 22.87
C ASP A 295 -25.36 -0.91 23.72
N THR A 296 -24.27 -1.29 23.07
CA THR A 296 -23.02 -1.72 23.71
C THR A 296 -21.92 -0.75 23.35
N THR A 297 -21.17 -0.31 24.35
CA THR A 297 -20.02 0.58 24.20
C THR A 297 -18.73 -0.18 24.53
N ILE A 298 -17.66 0.11 23.79
CA ILE A 298 -16.33 -0.42 24.08
C ILE A 298 -15.61 0.57 24.99
N GLN A 299 -15.30 0.14 26.22
CA GLN A 299 -14.56 0.97 27.16
C GLN A 299 -13.08 1.05 26.77
N THR A 300 -12.46 -0.11 26.55
CA THR A 300 -11.08 -0.21 26.10
C THR A 300 -10.95 -1.29 25.04
N ALA A 301 -10.12 -1.00 24.05
CA ALA A 301 -9.64 -1.98 23.08
C ALA A 301 -8.16 -1.72 22.89
N SER A 302 -7.37 -2.78 22.95
CA SER A 302 -5.93 -2.71 22.80
C SER A 302 -5.45 -3.84 21.91
N ILE A 303 -4.56 -3.49 21.00
CA ILE A 303 -3.87 -4.42 20.13
C ILE A 303 -2.42 -4.42 20.57
N THR A 304 -2.04 -5.44 21.33
CA THR A 304 -0.64 -5.63 21.71
C THR A 304 0.04 -6.49 20.66
N MET A 305 1.05 -5.92 20.01
CA MET A 305 1.98 -6.67 19.18
C MET A 305 3.01 -7.33 20.09
N PRO A 306 3.39 -8.59 19.87
CA PRO A 306 4.46 -9.21 20.64
C PRO A 306 5.75 -8.39 20.48
N GLY A 307 6.33 -7.97 21.60
CA GLY A 307 7.75 -7.62 21.65
C GLY A 307 8.56 -8.87 21.32
N SER A 308 9.59 -8.70 20.50
CA SER A 308 10.53 -9.76 20.12
C SER A 308 11.03 -10.58 21.31
#